data_AF-A0A133XV32-F1
#
_entry.id   AF-A0A133XV32-F1
#
_cell.length_a   1.000
_cell.length_b   1.000
_cell.length_c   1.000
_cell.angle_alpha   90.00
_cell.angle_beta   90.00
_cell.angle_gamma   90.00
#
_symmetry.space_group_name_H-M   'P 1'
#
loop_
_entity.id
_entity.type
_entity.pdbx_description
1 polymer ?
#
loop_
_entity_poly.entity_id
_entity_poly.type
_entity_poly.pdbx_seq_one_letter_code
_entity_poly.pdbx_strand_id
1 'polypeptide(L)'
;MRCIKYSLLWGVVLLVGVVCFPLKAQVHSAIERVDSLLSEGSLAEAATLIDALQEELGDKKQDALLLREIKLSFLQGDPYTALARTSALSKKFLKKEEVRSLLAALLYHSYRFEDLSTLQEAPKGKVKSKGNGYFPKRLLEQAERAERLVESAQLLEVVDSFTVSHLEDLRHASGLSSEVGELSFGTGTEDYRYTTALGFETFTHRIGDDGKNHIFYVKKTASGEILEERELEELHLPGGEYFPILRQDGQSILFASPTGAIDLDLTAQENGDFSEGIGGLDLYMSRRDPHTGKFQVPTLLGMPFNSPSDDLILLYDDFYHVGLLVTTRFARKGFYNCYRFVMSETAPPLPTNDYELKKKYAALRPWRLREQRAQSIAE
;
A
#
# COMPACT_ATOMS: atom_id res chain seq x y z
N MET A 1 -57.09 17.94 66.50
CA MET A 1 -56.18 16.89 65.98
C MET A 1 -55.73 17.39 64.60
N ARG A 2 -54.49 17.88 64.36
CA ARG A 2 -53.22 17.14 64.11
C ARG A 2 -53.49 15.83 63.33
N CYS A 3 -52.86 15.45 62.21
CA CYS A 3 -51.63 15.84 61.52
C CYS A 3 -51.61 15.19 60.10
N ILE A 4 -50.98 15.86 59.12
CA ILE A 4 -49.93 15.41 58.17
C ILE A 4 -50.01 13.98 57.56
N LYS A 5 -49.96 13.87 56.21
CA LYS A 5 -48.84 13.26 55.42
C LYS A 5 -49.01 13.35 53.88
N TYR A 6 -48.03 14.02 53.25
CA TYR A 6 -47.33 13.84 51.96
C TYR A 6 -47.91 12.99 50.81
N SER A 7 -47.86 13.51 49.57
CA SER A 7 -46.75 13.22 48.62
C SER A 7 -46.77 14.16 47.41
N LEU A 8 -45.60 14.74 47.10
CA LEU A 8 -45.30 15.52 45.90
C LEU A 8 -45.23 14.61 44.66
N LEU A 9 -45.67 15.12 43.51
CA LEU A 9 -45.20 14.66 42.21
C LEU A 9 -44.77 15.89 41.39
N TRP A 10 -43.46 16.06 41.21
CA TRP A 10 -42.85 17.05 40.33
C TRP A 10 -42.91 16.54 38.90
N GLY A 11 -43.63 17.24 38.03
CA GLY A 11 -43.47 17.12 36.58
C GLY A 11 -42.30 17.98 36.12
N VAL A 12 -41.15 17.36 35.87
CA VAL A 12 -40.02 18.00 35.20
C VAL A 12 -40.35 18.09 33.72
N VAL A 13 -40.72 19.30 33.26
CA VAL A 13 -40.69 19.64 31.83
C VAL A 13 -39.23 19.76 31.44
N LEU A 14 -38.71 18.73 30.77
CA LEU A 14 -37.36 18.71 30.21
C LEU A 14 -37.40 19.56 28.93
N LEU A 15 -37.18 20.86 29.10
CA LEU A 15 -36.92 21.79 28.01
C LEU A 15 -35.55 21.41 27.44
N VAL A 16 -35.53 20.61 26.38
CA VAL A 16 -34.30 20.35 25.61
C VAL A 16 -33.93 21.68 24.97
N GLY A 17 -33.07 22.43 25.66
CA GLY A 17 -32.39 23.57 25.07
C GLY A 17 -31.59 23.05 23.88
N VAL A 18 -32.03 23.42 22.67
CA VAL A 18 -31.13 23.47 21.52
C VAL A 18 -30.08 24.49 21.91
N VAL A 19 -28.97 24.01 22.46
CA VAL A 19 -27.75 24.81 22.56
C VAL A 19 -27.33 25.03 21.12
N CYS A 20 -27.75 26.17 20.56
CA CYS A 20 -27.22 26.71 19.32
C CYS A 20 -25.73 26.98 19.54
N PHE A 21 -24.90 25.94 19.38
CA PHE A 21 -23.48 26.15 19.17
C PHE A 21 -23.33 27.09 17.98
N PRO A 22 -22.41 28.06 18.03
CA PRO A 22 -22.16 28.91 16.88
C PRO A 22 -21.82 28.01 15.69
N LEU A 23 -22.42 28.23 14.52
CA LEU A 23 -22.24 27.46 13.27
C LEU A 23 -20.75 27.14 13.00
N LYS A 24 -19.85 28.06 13.36
CA LYS A 24 -18.39 27.89 13.26
C LYS A 24 -17.82 26.73 14.09
N ALA A 25 -18.35 26.48 15.28
CA ALA A 25 -17.93 25.39 16.16
C ALA A 25 -18.42 24.04 15.63
N GLN A 26 -19.65 23.96 15.12
CA GLN A 26 -20.20 22.77 14.47
C GLN A 26 -19.39 22.37 13.23
N VAL A 27 -19.03 23.34 12.38
CA VAL A 27 -18.19 23.08 11.19
C VAL A 27 -16.77 22.66 11.58
N HIS A 28 -16.21 23.19 12.68
CA HIS A 28 -14.87 22.79 13.12
C HIS A 28 -14.86 21.34 13.62
N SER A 29 -15.82 20.96 14.46
CA SER A 29 -15.98 19.57 14.92
C SER A 29 -16.28 18.61 13.78
N ALA A 30 -17.01 19.05 12.74
CA ALA A 30 -17.28 18.23 11.57
C ALA A 30 -16.02 17.98 10.73
N ILE A 31 -15.14 18.97 10.56
CA ILE A 31 -13.84 18.78 9.88
C ILE A 31 -12.95 17.81 10.65
N GLU A 32 -12.87 17.93 11.97
CA GLU A 32 -12.13 16.98 12.82
C GLU A 32 -12.69 15.56 12.70
N ARG A 33 -14.02 15.44 12.59
CA ARG A 33 -14.67 14.15 12.35
C ARG A 33 -14.30 13.57 11.00
N VAL A 34 -14.21 14.37 9.93
CA VAL A 34 -13.70 13.90 8.63
C VAL A 34 -12.28 13.35 8.78
N ASP A 35 -11.39 14.06 9.47
CA ASP A 35 -10.01 13.60 9.66
C ASP A 35 -9.94 12.25 10.41
N SER A 36 -10.80 12.05 11.42
CA SER A 36 -10.94 10.75 12.13
C SER A 36 -11.51 9.66 11.23
N LEU A 37 -12.52 9.94 10.41
CA LEU A 37 -13.06 8.94 9.47
C LEU A 37 -12.02 8.53 8.42
N LEU A 38 -11.23 9.48 7.93
CA LEU A 38 -10.14 9.19 6.98
C LEU A 38 -9.02 8.36 7.63
N SER A 39 -8.66 8.63 8.89
CA SER A 39 -7.65 7.84 9.59
C SER A 39 -8.12 6.41 9.86
N GLU A 40 -9.39 6.25 10.26
CA GLU A 40 -10.06 4.97 10.48
C GLU A 40 -10.29 4.16 9.18
N GLY A 41 -10.21 4.80 8.01
CA GLY A 41 -10.51 4.15 6.72
C GLY A 41 -11.99 4.09 6.37
N SER A 42 -12.85 4.77 7.13
CA SER A 42 -14.30 4.91 6.90
C SER A 42 -14.61 5.90 5.76
N LEU A 43 -14.12 5.58 4.56
CA LEU A 43 -14.07 6.55 3.44
C LEU A 43 -15.45 6.94 2.90
N ALA A 44 -16.45 6.06 2.95
CA ALA A 44 -17.81 6.36 2.49
C ALA A 44 -18.52 7.37 3.42
N GLU A 45 -18.33 7.20 4.73
CA GLU A 45 -18.84 8.15 5.72
C GLU A 45 -18.12 9.50 5.60
N ALA A 46 -16.79 9.48 5.39
CA ALA A 46 -16.01 10.69 5.17
C ALA A 46 -16.51 11.44 3.92
N ALA A 47 -16.78 10.74 2.81
CA ALA A 47 -17.32 11.33 1.59
C ALA A 47 -18.68 11.99 1.84
N THR A 48 -19.60 11.27 2.48
CA THR A 48 -20.94 11.78 2.79
C THR A 48 -20.88 13.04 3.65
N LEU A 49 -19.99 13.07 4.64
CA LEU A 49 -19.81 14.23 5.51
C LEU A 49 -19.14 15.40 4.77
N ILE A 50 -18.20 15.14 3.87
CA ILE A 50 -17.59 16.17 3.02
C ILE A 50 -18.64 16.82 2.12
N ASP A 51 -19.49 16.03 1.46
CA ASP A 51 -20.54 16.54 0.57
C ASP A 51 -21.54 17.42 1.35
N ALA A 52 -21.97 16.98 2.54
CA ALA A 52 -22.82 17.79 3.41
C ALA A 52 -22.16 19.12 3.82
N LEU A 53 -20.86 19.10 4.09
CA LEU A 53 -20.10 20.30 4.44
C LEU A 53 -19.93 21.27 3.26
N GLN A 54 -19.83 20.78 2.02
CA GLN A 54 -19.72 21.66 0.84
C GLN A 54 -20.93 22.59 0.72
N GLU A 55 -22.14 22.11 1.04
CA GLU A 55 -23.37 22.91 0.96
C GLU A 55 -23.46 24.01 2.04
N GLU A 56 -22.83 23.81 3.19
CA GLU A 56 -22.93 24.70 4.35
C GLU A 56 -21.81 25.77 4.42
N LEU A 57 -20.71 25.57 3.70
CA LEU A 57 -19.49 26.36 3.85
C LEU A 57 -19.35 27.50 2.83
N GLY A 58 -19.11 28.73 3.32
CA GLY A 58 -18.68 29.87 2.49
C GLY A 58 -17.17 29.88 2.17
N ASP A 59 -16.73 30.75 1.25
CA ASP A 59 -15.37 30.81 0.65
C ASP A 59 -14.17 30.62 1.61
N LYS A 60 -14.25 31.11 2.85
CA LYS A 60 -13.09 31.19 3.76
C LYS A 60 -12.54 29.85 4.26
N LYS A 61 -13.24 28.74 4.03
CA LYS A 61 -12.83 27.40 4.48
C LYS A 61 -12.80 26.37 3.34
N GLN A 62 -12.99 26.80 2.08
CA GLN A 62 -12.96 25.90 0.91
C GLN A 62 -11.63 25.15 0.78
N ASP A 63 -10.48 25.83 0.94
CA ASP A 63 -9.17 25.17 0.90
C ASP A 63 -9.03 24.04 1.94
N ALA A 64 -9.63 24.23 3.14
CA ALA A 64 -9.53 23.26 4.21
C ALA A 64 -10.35 22.00 3.93
N LEU A 65 -11.55 22.15 3.34
CA LEU A 65 -12.39 21.05 2.91
C LEU A 65 -11.81 20.35 1.68
N LEU A 66 -11.35 21.12 0.68
CA LEU A 66 -10.67 20.61 -0.50
C LEU A 66 -9.44 19.77 -0.14
N LEU A 67 -8.69 20.15 0.91
CA LEU A 67 -7.59 19.32 1.41
C LEU A 67 -8.07 17.92 1.85
N ARG A 68 -9.25 17.80 2.48
CA ARG A 68 -9.82 16.51 2.88
C ARG A 68 -10.35 15.73 1.67
N GLU A 69 -10.92 16.40 0.69
CA GLU A 69 -11.30 15.77 -0.59
C GLU A 69 -10.10 15.19 -1.33
N ILE A 70 -8.98 15.92 -1.33
CA ILE A 70 -7.71 15.45 -1.91
C ILE A 70 -7.23 14.20 -1.16
N LYS A 71 -7.21 14.23 0.18
CA LYS A 71 -6.86 13.06 1.01
C LYS A 71 -7.79 11.88 0.78
N LEU A 72 -9.11 12.12 0.69
CA LEU A 72 -10.11 11.11 0.40
C LEU A 72 -9.83 10.43 -0.95
N SER A 73 -9.61 11.21 -2.02
CA SER A 73 -9.28 10.65 -3.34
C SER A 73 -8.00 9.81 -3.32
N PHE A 74 -6.98 10.27 -2.61
CA PHE A 74 -5.75 9.48 -2.43
C PHE A 74 -6.03 8.15 -1.72
N LEU A 75 -6.76 8.19 -0.60
CA LEU A 75 -7.11 7.00 0.18
C LEU A 75 -8.07 6.04 -0.55
N GLN A 76 -8.80 6.54 -1.54
CA GLN A 76 -9.61 5.74 -2.46
C GLN A 76 -8.78 5.07 -3.57
N GLY A 77 -7.46 5.28 -3.61
CA GLY A 77 -6.57 4.71 -4.62
C GLY A 77 -6.41 5.57 -5.88
N ASP A 78 -6.80 6.85 -5.85
CA ASP A 78 -6.69 7.77 -6.98
C ASP A 78 -5.74 8.95 -6.70
N PRO A 79 -4.42 8.70 -6.65
CA PRO A 79 -3.43 9.74 -6.40
C PRO A 79 -3.38 10.79 -7.52
N TYR A 80 -3.76 10.43 -8.75
CA TYR A 80 -3.72 11.34 -9.89
C TYR A 80 -4.82 12.39 -9.82
N THR A 81 -6.06 11.99 -9.51
CA THR A 81 -7.15 12.95 -9.28
C THR A 81 -6.87 13.80 -8.06
N ALA A 82 -6.34 13.19 -6.99
CA ALA A 82 -5.92 13.93 -5.80
C ALA A 82 -4.87 14.99 -6.15
N LEU A 83 -3.82 14.64 -6.91
CA LEU A 83 -2.79 15.57 -7.37
C LEU A 83 -3.37 16.69 -8.23
N ALA A 84 -4.25 16.37 -9.19
CA ALA A 84 -4.87 17.36 -10.06
C ALA A 84 -5.69 18.40 -9.27
N ARG A 85 -6.42 17.96 -8.24
CA ARG A 85 -7.22 18.83 -7.36
C ARG A 85 -6.37 19.82 -6.54
N THR A 86 -5.08 19.54 -6.33
CA THR A 86 -4.18 20.48 -5.61
C THR A 86 -4.05 21.83 -6.32
N SER A 87 -4.28 21.89 -7.63
CA SER A 87 -4.25 23.13 -8.43
C SER A 87 -5.33 24.15 -8.01
N ALA A 88 -6.41 23.71 -7.37
CA ALA A 88 -7.47 24.57 -6.87
C ALA A 88 -7.17 25.14 -5.46
N LEU A 89 -6.13 24.65 -4.77
CA LEU A 89 -5.73 25.19 -3.48
C LEU A 89 -5.09 26.58 -3.64
N SER A 90 -5.39 27.48 -2.70
CA SER A 90 -4.76 28.81 -2.71
C SER A 90 -3.23 28.72 -2.53
N LYS A 91 -2.51 29.69 -3.12
CA LYS A 91 -1.04 29.85 -2.94
C LYS A 91 -0.62 29.96 -1.47
N LYS A 92 -1.52 30.38 -0.58
CA LYS A 92 -1.27 30.44 0.87
C LYS A 92 -1.31 29.05 1.48
N PHE A 93 -2.28 28.21 1.08
CA PHE A 93 -2.41 26.84 1.57
C PHE A 93 -1.24 25.95 1.10
N LEU A 94 -0.83 26.08 -0.16
CA LEU A 94 0.31 25.35 -0.73
C LEU A 94 1.67 25.60 -0.04
N LYS A 95 1.76 26.61 0.83
CA LYS A 95 2.98 26.90 1.62
C LYS A 95 2.97 26.25 3.00
N LYS A 96 1.82 25.75 3.45
CA LYS A 96 1.72 25.09 4.75
C LYS A 96 2.48 23.78 4.73
N GLU A 97 3.03 23.41 5.88
CA GLU A 97 3.87 22.23 6.00
C GLU A 97 3.08 20.95 5.63
N GLU A 98 1.97 20.70 6.33
CA GLU A 98 1.04 19.60 6.05
C GLU A 98 0.65 19.44 4.55
N VAL A 99 0.46 20.55 3.83
CA VAL A 99 0.03 20.53 2.42
C VAL A 99 1.19 20.19 1.49
N ARG A 100 2.39 20.70 1.79
CA ARG A 100 3.59 20.37 1.02
C ARG A 100 3.99 18.92 1.21
N SER A 101 3.82 18.39 2.43
CA SER A 101 4.04 16.99 2.73
C SER A 101 3.10 16.09 1.92
N LEU A 102 1.80 16.40 1.95
CA LEU A 102 0.82 15.72 1.11
C LEU A 102 1.16 15.82 -0.38
N LEU A 103 1.56 17.00 -0.87
CA LEU A 103 1.90 17.18 -2.28
C LEU A 103 3.09 16.30 -2.70
N ALA A 104 4.09 16.14 -1.85
CA ALA A 104 5.20 15.24 -2.15
C ALA A 104 4.76 13.78 -2.26
N ALA A 105 3.94 13.30 -1.32
CA ALA A 105 3.36 11.96 -1.41
C ALA A 105 2.52 11.79 -2.70
N LEU A 106 1.69 12.78 -3.03
CA LEU A 106 0.89 12.76 -4.27
C LEU A 106 1.74 12.73 -5.54
N LEU A 107 2.83 13.50 -5.59
CA LEU A 107 3.78 13.46 -6.71
C LEU A 107 4.43 12.08 -6.82
N TYR A 108 4.89 11.53 -5.69
CA TYR A 108 5.53 10.22 -5.62
C TYR A 108 4.61 9.09 -6.11
N HIS A 109 3.42 8.97 -5.51
CA HIS A 109 2.44 7.93 -5.89
C HIS A 109 1.78 8.16 -7.26
N SER A 110 1.90 9.36 -7.84
CA SER A 110 1.47 9.65 -9.21
C SER A 110 2.59 9.49 -10.24
N TYR A 111 3.75 8.93 -9.85
CA TYR A 111 4.92 8.74 -10.72
C TYR A 111 5.46 10.06 -11.29
N ARG A 112 5.32 11.17 -10.56
CA ARG A 112 5.90 12.48 -10.89
C ARG A 112 7.12 12.74 -10.02
N PHE A 113 8.05 11.78 -10.04
CA PHE A 113 9.26 11.80 -9.23
C PHE A 113 10.11 13.03 -9.50
N GLU A 114 10.20 13.44 -10.77
CA GLU A 114 11.00 14.56 -11.24
C GLU A 114 10.58 15.90 -10.61
N ASP A 115 9.30 16.04 -10.26
CA ASP A 115 8.72 17.25 -9.70
C ASP A 115 9.06 17.43 -8.20
N LEU A 116 9.51 16.38 -7.50
CA LEU A 116 9.86 16.45 -6.07
C LEU A 116 11.05 17.37 -5.81
N SER A 117 12.02 17.39 -6.72
CA SER A 117 13.17 18.30 -6.67
C SER A 117 12.73 19.77 -6.68
N THR A 118 11.80 20.11 -7.57
CA THR A 118 11.23 21.46 -7.67
C THR A 118 10.43 21.81 -6.42
N LEU A 119 9.68 20.85 -5.88
CA LEU A 119 8.94 21.05 -4.65
C LEU A 119 9.91 21.32 -3.48
N GLN A 120 11.02 20.58 -3.36
CA GLN A 120 12.03 20.73 -2.30
C GLN A 120 12.62 22.15 -2.21
N GLU A 121 12.70 22.88 -3.34
CA GLU A 121 13.34 24.21 -3.43
C GLU A 121 12.44 25.41 -2.99
N ALA A 122 11.13 25.23 -2.82
CA ALA A 122 10.18 26.34 -2.59
C ALA A 122 9.80 26.60 -1.11
N PRO A 123 9.58 27.85 -0.63
CA PRO A 123 9.99 29.15 -1.14
C PRO A 123 10.95 29.92 -0.21
N LYS A 124 11.90 30.64 -0.84
CA LYS A 124 12.80 31.63 -0.24
C LYS A 124 12.07 32.59 0.73
N GLY A 125 12.18 32.35 2.04
CA GLY A 125 11.77 33.32 3.06
C GLY A 125 11.50 32.73 4.44
N LYS A 126 12.53 32.72 5.32
CA LYS A 126 12.52 32.36 6.76
C LYS A 126 12.18 30.88 7.01
N VAL A 127 13.03 29.99 7.51
CA VAL A 127 14.30 30.02 8.25
C VAL A 127 15.15 28.87 7.69
N LYS A 128 16.38 29.14 7.27
CA LYS A 128 17.37 28.09 7.03
C LYS A 128 17.87 27.61 8.40
N SER A 129 17.46 26.42 8.84
CA SER A 129 18.44 25.61 9.56
C SER A 129 19.42 25.12 8.49
N LYS A 130 20.72 25.17 8.79
CA LYS A 130 21.76 24.78 7.83
C LYS A 130 21.61 23.28 7.52
N GLY A 131 21.14 22.94 6.32
CA GLY A 131 21.40 21.63 5.71
C GLY A 131 20.22 20.69 5.49
N ASN A 132 19.09 20.85 6.17
CA ASN A 132 17.93 19.96 5.96
C ASN A 132 16.92 20.65 5.05
N GLY A 133 16.75 20.13 3.83
CA GLY A 133 15.65 20.52 2.96
C GLY A 133 14.29 20.15 3.57
N TYR A 134 13.21 20.52 2.87
CA TYR A 134 11.86 20.38 3.41
C TYR A 134 11.42 18.92 3.60
N PHE A 135 11.88 18.03 2.71
CA PHE A 135 11.71 16.59 2.80
C PHE A 135 12.99 15.88 3.27
N PRO A 136 12.86 14.71 3.93
CA PRO A 136 13.99 13.85 4.24
C PRO A 136 14.81 13.51 2.99
N LYS A 137 16.14 13.45 3.12
CA LYS A 137 17.05 13.08 2.02
C LYS A 137 16.67 11.74 1.38
N ARG A 138 16.23 10.80 2.22
CA ARG A 138 15.75 9.48 1.80
C ARG A 138 14.63 9.55 0.76
N LEU A 139 13.68 10.48 0.88
CA LEU A 139 12.60 10.64 -0.12
C LEU A 139 13.16 10.95 -1.51
N LEU A 140 14.15 11.83 -1.57
CA LEU A 140 14.76 12.25 -2.81
C LEU A 140 15.59 11.11 -3.42
N GLU A 141 16.37 10.39 -2.60
CA GLU A 141 17.11 9.21 -3.03
C GLU A 141 16.18 8.10 -3.54
N GLN A 142 15.03 7.93 -2.90
CA GLN A 142 13.98 6.99 -3.32
C GLN A 142 13.31 7.41 -4.64
N ALA A 143 13.07 8.70 -4.84
CA ALA A 143 12.56 9.27 -6.09
C ALA A 143 13.56 9.06 -7.24
N GLU A 144 14.84 9.37 -7.03
CA GLU A 144 15.90 9.13 -8.02
C GLU A 144 16.01 7.65 -8.38
N ARG A 145 15.84 6.73 -7.42
CA ARG A 145 15.79 5.28 -7.68
C ARG A 145 14.58 4.92 -8.53
N ALA A 146 13.41 5.45 -8.20
CA ALA A 146 12.19 5.21 -8.96
C ALA A 146 12.30 5.71 -10.40
N GLU A 147 12.90 6.88 -10.64
CA GLU A 147 13.18 7.40 -11.99
C GLU A 147 14.02 6.42 -12.82
N ARG A 148 15.11 5.88 -12.25
CA ARG A 148 15.95 4.87 -12.92
C ARG A 148 15.19 3.57 -13.21
N LEU A 149 14.28 3.16 -12.32
CA LEU A 149 13.45 1.97 -12.55
C LEU A 149 12.37 2.20 -13.61
N VAL A 150 11.87 3.43 -13.77
CA VAL A 150 11.00 3.78 -14.91
C VAL A 150 11.77 3.61 -16.22
N GLU A 151 13.03 4.03 -16.29
CA GLU A 151 13.84 3.90 -17.51
C GLU A 151 14.04 2.45 -17.95
N SER A 152 14.15 1.52 -17.01
CA SER A 152 14.32 0.08 -17.25
C SER A 152 13.01 -0.72 -17.14
N ALA A 153 11.86 -0.03 -17.10
CA ALA A 153 10.57 -0.67 -16.93
C ALA A 153 10.30 -1.72 -18.01
N GLN A 154 9.81 -2.88 -17.56
CA GLN A 154 9.48 -4.01 -18.42
C GLN A 154 8.04 -3.91 -18.93
N LEU A 155 7.78 -4.50 -20.10
CA LEU A 155 6.41 -4.66 -20.58
C LEU A 155 5.73 -5.81 -19.85
N LEU A 156 4.66 -5.50 -19.11
CA LEU A 156 3.78 -6.49 -18.48
C LEU A 156 2.38 -6.36 -19.08
N GLU A 157 1.94 -7.40 -19.77
CA GLU A 157 0.61 -7.43 -20.39
C GLU A 157 -0.44 -7.92 -19.40
N VAL A 158 -1.17 -6.99 -18.80
CA VAL A 158 -2.28 -7.31 -17.89
C VAL A 158 -3.52 -7.73 -18.68
N VAL A 159 -4.00 -8.94 -18.40
CA VAL A 159 -5.18 -9.55 -19.06
C VAL A 159 -6.44 -9.45 -18.22
N ASP A 160 -6.29 -9.34 -16.91
CA ASP A 160 -7.42 -9.18 -15.99
C ASP A 160 -6.96 -8.51 -14.69
N SER A 161 -7.89 -7.92 -13.97
CA SER A 161 -7.60 -7.41 -12.63
C SER A 161 -8.83 -7.38 -11.73
N PHE A 162 -8.59 -7.62 -10.46
CA PHE A 162 -9.61 -7.66 -9.43
C PHE A 162 -9.09 -7.08 -8.11
N THR A 163 -9.99 -6.89 -7.15
CA THR A 163 -9.66 -6.33 -5.83
C THR A 163 -10.15 -7.29 -4.75
N VAL A 164 -9.35 -7.49 -3.71
CA VAL A 164 -9.71 -8.28 -2.52
C VAL A 164 -9.58 -7.42 -1.26
N SER A 165 -10.42 -7.70 -0.26
CA SER A 165 -10.33 -7.08 1.08
C SER A 165 -9.37 -7.83 2.01
N HIS A 166 -9.21 -9.14 1.80
CA HIS A 166 -8.34 -9.98 2.59
C HIS A 166 -7.45 -10.84 1.69
N LEU A 167 -6.18 -11.03 2.06
CA LEU A 167 -5.26 -11.85 1.27
C LEU A 167 -5.69 -13.33 1.20
N GLU A 168 -6.45 -13.81 2.18
CA GLU A 168 -7.02 -15.16 2.18
C GLU A 168 -8.00 -15.43 1.03
N ASP A 169 -8.63 -14.38 0.47
CA ASP A 169 -9.53 -14.47 -0.67
C ASP A 169 -8.80 -14.89 -1.96
N LEU A 170 -7.46 -14.75 -2.01
CA LEU A 170 -6.64 -15.12 -3.17
C LEU A 170 -6.76 -16.61 -3.56
N ARG A 171 -7.08 -17.49 -2.59
CA ARG A 171 -7.23 -18.94 -2.85
C ARG A 171 -8.32 -19.23 -3.88
N HIS A 172 -9.38 -18.43 -3.87
CA HIS A 172 -10.53 -18.63 -4.75
C HIS A 172 -10.53 -17.67 -5.95
N ALA A 173 -9.92 -16.49 -5.80
CA ALA A 173 -10.00 -15.42 -6.80
C ALA A 173 -8.89 -15.46 -7.87
N SER A 174 -7.76 -16.12 -7.58
CA SER A 174 -6.54 -16.02 -8.40
C SER A 174 -6.67 -16.61 -9.81
N GLY A 175 -7.52 -17.64 -9.98
CA GLY A 175 -7.68 -18.34 -11.27
C GLY A 175 -6.41 -19.06 -11.74
N LEU A 176 -5.47 -19.32 -10.82
CA LEU A 176 -4.22 -20.04 -11.07
C LEU A 176 -4.44 -21.55 -10.95
N SER A 177 -3.59 -22.34 -11.60
CA SER A 177 -3.58 -23.79 -11.47
C SER A 177 -3.13 -24.23 -10.07
N SER A 178 -3.49 -25.46 -9.70
CA SER A 178 -2.96 -26.12 -8.51
C SER A 178 -1.44 -26.33 -8.55
N GLU A 179 -0.84 -26.27 -9.75
CA GLU A 179 0.59 -26.47 -9.94
C GLU A 179 1.43 -25.32 -9.36
N VAL A 180 0.81 -24.15 -9.11
CA VAL A 180 1.47 -23.02 -8.44
C VAL A 180 1.74 -23.30 -6.96
N GLY A 181 1.10 -24.31 -6.37
CA GLY A 181 1.17 -24.60 -4.94
C GLY A 181 0.06 -23.92 -4.15
N GLU A 182 0.17 -23.99 -2.83
CA GLU A 182 -0.85 -23.52 -1.90
C GLU A 182 -0.33 -22.36 -1.06
N LEU A 183 -1.07 -21.26 -1.08
CA LEU A 183 -0.92 -20.15 -0.13
C LEU A 183 -1.87 -20.36 1.02
N SER A 184 -1.33 -20.35 2.24
CA SER A 184 -2.11 -20.34 3.46
C SER A 184 -1.82 -19.13 4.32
N PHE A 185 -2.90 -18.48 4.73
CA PHE A 185 -2.92 -17.38 5.68
C PHE A 185 -3.62 -17.87 6.93
N GLY A 186 -2.98 -17.77 8.09
CA GLY A 186 -3.64 -17.90 9.39
C GLY A 186 -4.20 -16.56 9.86
N THR A 187 -4.37 -16.38 11.17
CA THR A 187 -4.92 -15.12 11.70
C THR A 187 -3.89 -13.99 11.62
N GLY A 188 -4.02 -13.13 10.61
CA GLY A 188 -3.14 -11.99 10.38
C GLY A 188 -1.96 -12.30 9.45
N THR A 189 -1.06 -11.33 9.28
CA THR A 189 0.09 -11.45 8.36
C THR A 189 1.24 -12.27 8.91
N GLU A 190 1.20 -12.76 10.15
CA GLU A 190 2.31 -13.49 10.79
C GLU A 190 2.26 -15.01 10.56
N ASP A 191 1.11 -15.52 10.12
CA ASP A 191 0.87 -16.96 9.97
C ASP A 191 0.72 -17.31 8.48
N TYR A 192 1.64 -16.77 7.67
CA TYR A 192 1.74 -17.09 6.25
C TYR A 192 2.54 -18.37 6.01
N ARG A 193 2.05 -19.20 5.10
CA ARG A 193 2.72 -20.39 4.61
C ARG A 193 2.50 -20.54 3.11
N TYR A 194 3.57 -20.84 2.40
CA TYR A 194 3.51 -21.35 1.05
C TYR A 194 3.98 -22.81 1.03
N THR A 195 3.24 -23.66 0.34
CA THR A 195 3.60 -25.07 0.12
C THR A 195 3.60 -25.37 -1.37
N THR A 196 4.66 -26.00 -1.87
CA THR A 196 4.75 -26.35 -3.30
C THR A 196 3.66 -27.34 -3.69
N ALA A 197 3.29 -27.41 -4.97
CA ALA A 197 2.19 -28.27 -5.45
C ALA A 197 2.32 -29.75 -5.06
N LEU A 198 3.55 -30.27 -4.98
CA LEU A 198 3.82 -31.65 -4.55
C LEU A 198 3.81 -31.84 -3.02
N GLY A 199 3.74 -30.76 -2.25
CA GLY A 199 3.70 -30.80 -0.78
C GLY A 199 5.05 -31.08 -0.11
N PHE A 200 6.14 -31.19 -0.87
CA PHE A 200 7.45 -31.58 -0.34
C PHE A 200 8.25 -30.42 0.26
N GLU A 201 7.98 -29.19 -0.16
CA GLU A 201 8.67 -28.00 0.34
C GLU A 201 7.64 -27.01 0.88
N THR A 202 7.93 -26.45 2.04
CA THR A 202 7.10 -25.43 2.68
C THR A 202 7.97 -24.27 3.13
N PHE A 203 7.49 -23.06 2.89
CA PHE A 203 8.14 -21.80 3.22
C PHE A 203 7.20 -20.97 4.10
N THR A 204 7.74 -20.41 5.17
CA THR A 204 7.01 -19.53 6.11
C THR A 204 7.90 -18.34 6.42
N HIS A 205 7.33 -17.19 6.77
CA HIS A 205 8.08 -16.22 7.57
C HIS A 205 7.84 -16.45 9.06
N ARG A 206 8.78 -16.08 9.91
CA ARG A 206 8.59 -16.04 11.37
C ARG A 206 9.42 -14.90 11.93
N ILE A 207 8.97 -14.31 13.03
CA ILE A 207 9.76 -13.32 13.76
C ILE A 207 10.97 -14.02 14.39
N GLY A 208 12.17 -13.59 14.01
CA GLY A 208 13.44 -14.04 14.57
C GLY A 208 13.83 -13.29 15.85
N ASP A 209 15.00 -13.63 16.40
CA ASP A 209 15.50 -13.04 17.65
C ASP A 209 15.79 -11.53 17.57
N ASP A 210 15.97 -11.00 16.35
CA ASP A 210 16.18 -9.59 16.08
C ASP A 210 14.86 -8.78 15.95
N GLY A 211 13.71 -9.46 16.10
CA GLY A 211 12.39 -8.88 15.99
C GLY A 211 11.90 -8.66 14.55
N LYS A 212 12.60 -9.18 13.54
CA LYS A 212 12.23 -9.08 12.12
C LYS A 212 11.73 -10.42 11.61
N ASN A 213 10.99 -10.39 10.50
CA ASN A 213 10.55 -11.62 9.85
C ASN A 213 11.67 -12.23 9.02
N HIS A 214 11.92 -13.53 9.19
CA HIS A 214 12.87 -14.32 8.41
C HIS A 214 12.19 -15.50 7.74
N ILE A 215 12.71 -15.90 6.58
CA ILE A 215 12.17 -17.06 5.85
C ILE A 215 12.71 -18.35 6.45
N PHE A 216 11.80 -19.24 6.82
CA PHE A 216 12.10 -20.61 7.19
C PHE A 216 11.60 -21.59 6.15
N TYR A 217 12.31 -22.69 6.03
CA TYR A 217 12.12 -23.72 5.03
C TYR A 217 12.02 -25.09 5.69
N VAL A 218 11.06 -25.88 5.22
CA VAL A 218 10.88 -27.28 5.62
C VAL A 218 10.79 -28.16 4.37
N LYS A 219 11.62 -29.21 4.32
CA LYS A 219 11.56 -30.27 3.31
C LYS A 219 11.01 -31.56 3.91
N LYS A 220 10.12 -32.22 3.19
CA LYS A 220 9.49 -33.48 3.60
C LYS A 220 9.66 -34.58 2.56
N THR A 221 9.62 -35.83 3.02
CA THR A 221 9.43 -37.00 2.16
C THR A 221 7.97 -37.12 1.71
N ALA A 222 7.69 -38.05 0.78
CA ALA A 222 6.32 -38.43 0.42
C ALA A 222 5.52 -39.07 1.58
N SER A 223 6.19 -39.65 2.58
CA SER A 223 5.55 -40.12 3.82
C SER A 223 5.28 -39.00 4.83
N GLY A 224 5.73 -37.77 4.56
CA GLY A 224 5.57 -36.61 5.44
C GLY A 224 6.66 -36.44 6.49
N GLU A 225 7.71 -37.28 6.47
CA GLU A 225 8.85 -37.17 7.38
C GLU A 225 9.68 -35.94 7.02
N ILE A 226 10.05 -35.14 8.03
CA ILE A 226 10.89 -33.95 7.84
C ILE A 226 12.32 -34.39 7.57
N LEU A 227 12.85 -34.01 6.41
CA LEU A 227 14.23 -34.26 5.99
C LEU A 227 15.16 -33.11 6.37
N GLU A 228 14.64 -31.88 6.28
CA GLU A 228 15.40 -30.66 6.53
C GLU A 228 14.43 -29.61 7.06
N GLU A 229 14.84 -28.90 8.10
CA GLU A 229 14.20 -27.68 8.57
C GLU A 229 15.31 -26.70 8.93
N ARG A 230 15.26 -25.51 8.34
CA ARG A 230 16.22 -24.44 8.62
C ARG A 230 15.68 -23.06 8.29
N GLU A 231 16.31 -22.07 8.88
CA GLU A 231 16.22 -20.68 8.42
C GLU A 231 17.02 -20.52 7.12
N LEU A 232 16.54 -19.63 6.24
CA LEU A 232 17.22 -19.25 5.00
C LEU A 232 18.00 -17.95 5.23
N GLU A 233 19.03 -18.01 6.08
CA GLU A 233 19.88 -16.86 6.43
C GLU A 233 20.46 -16.14 5.20
N GLU A 234 20.68 -16.88 4.11
CA GLU A 234 21.18 -16.33 2.85
C GLU A 234 20.21 -15.33 2.18
N LEU A 235 18.94 -15.27 2.61
CA LEU A 235 17.92 -14.37 2.11
C LEU A 235 17.70 -13.12 2.97
N HIS A 236 18.42 -12.98 4.10
CA HIS A 236 18.20 -11.88 5.03
C HIS A 236 18.39 -10.52 4.38
N LEU A 237 17.37 -9.69 4.51
CA LEU A 237 17.34 -8.29 4.18
C LEU A 237 17.18 -7.45 5.45
N PRO A 238 17.68 -6.21 5.45
CA PRO A 238 17.62 -5.36 6.63
C PRO A 238 16.20 -5.17 7.18
N GLY A 239 15.17 -5.11 6.31
CA GLY A 239 13.77 -4.92 6.70
C GLY A 239 13.00 -6.19 7.08
N GLY A 240 13.62 -7.38 6.96
CA GLY A 240 12.92 -8.66 7.05
C GLY A 240 12.19 -9.06 5.76
N GLU A 241 11.70 -10.29 5.73
CA GLU A 241 11.16 -10.93 4.53
C GLU A 241 9.73 -11.47 4.76
N TYR A 242 8.88 -11.27 3.75
CA TYR A 242 7.47 -11.62 3.82
C TYR A 242 7.01 -12.36 2.58
N PHE A 243 5.98 -13.19 2.76
CA PHE A 243 5.30 -13.89 1.68
C PHE A 243 6.24 -14.69 0.73
N PRO A 244 7.15 -15.54 1.25
CA PRO A 244 8.02 -16.34 0.40
C PRO A 244 7.23 -17.30 -0.50
N ILE A 245 7.60 -17.37 -1.78
CA ILE A 245 7.01 -18.24 -2.80
C ILE A 245 8.13 -18.82 -3.66
N LEU A 246 8.22 -20.14 -3.75
CA LEU A 246 9.10 -20.81 -4.69
C LEU A 246 8.36 -21.00 -6.02
N ARG A 247 8.90 -20.49 -7.11
CA ARG A 247 8.39 -20.71 -8.47
C ARG A 247 8.46 -22.20 -8.83
N GLN A 248 7.63 -22.62 -9.79
CA GLN A 248 7.55 -24.00 -10.26
C GLN A 248 8.83 -24.52 -10.94
N ASP A 249 9.76 -23.62 -11.30
CA ASP A 249 11.12 -23.98 -11.71
C ASP A 249 11.95 -24.63 -10.57
N GLY A 250 11.47 -24.58 -9.33
CA GLY A 250 12.12 -25.15 -8.14
C GLY A 250 13.41 -24.42 -7.73
N GLN A 251 13.72 -23.29 -8.37
CA GLN A 251 14.97 -22.57 -8.23
C GLN A 251 14.75 -21.12 -7.82
N SER A 252 13.76 -20.43 -8.38
CA SER A 252 13.53 -19.02 -8.13
C SER A 252 12.59 -18.83 -6.95
N ILE A 253 13.03 -18.15 -5.89
CA ILE A 253 12.19 -17.74 -4.77
C ILE A 253 11.88 -16.24 -4.87
N LEU A 254 10.63 -15.89 -4.63
CA LEU A 254 10.10 -14.53 -4.61
C LEU A 254 9.59 -14.22 -3.21
N PHE A 255 9.78 -12.99 -2.75
CA PHE A 255 9.30 -12.52 -1.46
C PHE A 255 9.27 -11.00 -1.43
N ALA A 256 8.55 -10.41 -0.49
CA ALA A 256 8.53 -8.96 -0.27
C ALA A 256 9.40 -8.57 0.93
N SER A 257 9.91 -7.34 0.95
CA SER A 257 10.66 -6.79 2.09
C SER A 257 10.31 -5.31 2.31
N PRO A 258 10.20 -4.86 3.57
CA PRO A 258 9.98 -3.45 3.89
C PRO A 258 11.20 -2.60 3.51
N THR A 259 10.98 -1.57 2.69
CA THR A 259 12.07 -0.70 2.21
C THR A 259 12.07 0.67 2.89
N GLY A 260 11.24 0.81 3.93
CA GLY A 260 11.06 2.01 4.75
C GLY A 260 10.69 3.24 3.91
N ALA A 261 9.88 3.01 2.87
CA ALA A 261 9.32 4.08 2.08
C ALA A 261 8.48 5.03 2.93
N ILE A 262 8.37 6.23 2.40
CA ILE A 262 7.73 7.34 3.05
C ILE A 262 6.26 7.37 2.63
N ASP A 263 5.37 7.02 3.57
CA ASP A 263 3.91 7.07 3.40
C ASP A 263 3.36 8.51 3.37
N LEU A 264 2.03 8.64 3.26
CA LEU A 264 1.29 9.91 3.16
C LEU A 264 1.63 10.94 4.26
N ASP A 265 1.97 10.47 5.46
CA ASP A 265 2.32 11.34 6.59
C ASP A 265 3.76 11.85 6.54
N LEU A 266 4.52 11.44 5.51
CA LEU A 266 5.95 11.66 5.34
C LEU A 266 6.82 11.31 6.55
N THR A 267 6.28 10.55 7.50
CA THR A 267 7.04 10.01 8.61
C THR A 267 7.90 8.92 8.02
N ALA A 268 9.15 9.26 7.68
CA ALA A 268 10.15 8.23 7.57
C ALA A 268 10.08 7.42 8.88
N GLN A 269 10.02 6.11 8.78
CA GLN A 269 10.49 5.30 9.90
C GLN A 269 12.00 5.60 9.98
N GLU A 270 12.36 6.67 10.72
CA GLU A 270 13.74 7.16 10.81
C GLU A 270 14.64 6.18 11.57
N ASN A 271 14.01 5.26 12.32
CA ASN A 271 14.67 4.26 13.12
C ASN A 271 14.34 2.86 12.58
N GLY A 272 15.11 2.39 11.61
CA GLY A 272 15.04 1.02 11.15
C GLY A 272 16.10 0.73 10.09
N ASP A 273 16.68 -0.46 10.17
CA ASP A 273 17.44 -1.04 9.08
C ASP A 273 16.43 -1.48 8.02
N PHE A 274 16.41 -0.80 6.87
CA PHE A 274 15.50 -1.14 5.77
C PHE A 274 16.30 -1.48 4.52
N SER A 275 15.70 -2.31 3.68
CA SER A 275 16.25 -2.59 2.36
C SER A 275 16.10 -1.36 1.46
N GLU A 276 16.94 -1.27 0.44
CA GLU A 276 16.82 -0.21 -0.58
C GLU A 276 15.69 -0.55 -1.55
N GLY A 277 14.67 0.33 -1.63
CA GLY A 277 13.52 0.14 -2.51
C GLY A 277 12.83 1.43 -2.94
N ILE A 278 11.62 1.31 -3.47
CA ILE A 278 10.75 2.38 -3.96
C ILE A 278 9.34 2.34 -3.37
N GLY A 279 8.91 1.25 -2.75
CA GLY A 279 7.60 1.08 -2.13
C GLY A 279 7.68 0.82 -0.63
N GLY A 280 6.53 0.74 0.05
CA GLY A 280 6.52 0.35 1.48
C GLY A 280 7.06 -1.06 1.64
N LEU A 281 6.46 -2.00 0.91
CA LEU A 281 6.99 -3.33 0.59
C LEU A 281 7.41 -3.40 -0.87
N ASP A 282 8.59 -3.93 -1.14
CA ASP A 282 9.04 -4.26 -2.50
C ASP A 282 9.38 -5.74 -2.64
N LEU A 283 9.14 -6.27 -3.83
CA LEU A 283 9.44 -7.62 -4.25
C LEU A 283 10.92 -7.81 -4.57
N TYR A 284 11.47 -8.90 -4.06
CA TYR A 284 12.81 -9.40 -4.33
C TYR A 284 12.71 -10.80 -4.93
N MET A 285 13.75 -11.17 -5.68
CA MET A 285 13.96 -12.52 -6.16
C MET A 285 15.34 -13.02 -5.78
N SER A 286 15.43 -14.28 -5.39
CA SER A 286 16.69 -15.01 -5.32
C SER A 286 16.62 -16.32 -6.09
N ARG A 287 17.77 -16.84 -6.50
CA ARG A 287 17.89 -18.14 -7.17
C ARG A 287 18.65 -19.12 -6.30
N ARG A 288 18.11 -20.32 -6.20
CA ARG A 288 18.72 -21.48 -5.58
C ARG A 288 19.82 -22.00 -6.50
N ASP A 289 21.02 -22.12 -5.95
CA ASP A 289 22.11 -22.78 -6.63
C ASP A 289 21.80 -24.29 -6.72
N PRO A 290 21.78 -24.88 -7.92
CA PRO A 290 21.38 -26.29 -8.10
C PRO A 290 22.41 -27.29 -7.56
N HIS A 291 23.65 -26.85 -7.31
CA HIS A 291 24.72 -27.70 -6.78
C HIS A 291 24.77 -27.68 -5.25
N THR A 292 24.54 -26.52 -4.64
CA THR A 292 24.64 -26.34 -3.17
C THR A 292 23.29 -26.35 -2.47
N GLY A 293 22.19 -26.09 -3.18
CA GLY A 293 20.85 -25.94 -2.62
C GLY A 293 20.62 -24.63 -1.85
N LYS A 294 21.65 -23.77 -1.72
CA LYS A 294 21.55 -22.46 -1.08
C LYS A 294 21.03 -21.41 -2.04
N PHE A 295 20.31 -20.42 -1.53
CA PHE A 295 19.93 -19.26 -2.33
C PHE A 295 21.08 -18.26 -2.47
N GLN A 296 21.06 -17.52 -3.57
CA GLN A 296 21.98 -16.41 -3.82
C GLN A 296 21.51 -15.13 -3.11
N VAL A 297 22.32 -14.08 -3.17
CA VAL A 297 21.94 -12.76 -2.64
C VAL A 297 20.68 -12.28 -3.37
N PRO A 298 19.61 -11.88 -2.64
CA PRO A 298 18.38 -11.38 -3.25
C PRO A 298 18.61 -10.13 -4.10
N THR A 299 17.86 -10.02 -5.19
CA THR A 299 17.86 -8.86 -6.09
C THR A 299 16.47 -8.22 -6.10
N LEU A 300 16.42 -6.90 -5.92
CA LEU A 300 15.20 -6.10 -6.02
C LEU A 300 14.62 -6.20 -7.45
N LEU A 301 13.32 -6.47 -7.56
CA LEU A 301 12.64 -6.46 -8.87
C LEU A 301 12.45 -5.03 -9.38
N GLY A 302 12.48 -4.88 -10.71
CA GLY A 302 12.25 -3.59 -11.35
C GLY A 302 10.77 -3.24 -11.47
N MET A 303 10.50 -2.07 -12.05
CA MET A 303 9.16 -1.76 -12.53
C MET A 303 8.83 -2.66 -13.73
N PRO A 304 7.59 -3.16 -13.83
CA PRO A 304 6.43 -2.69 -13.08
C PRO A 304 6.05 -3.56 -11.86
N PHE A 305 6.86 -4.55 -11.50
CA PHE A 305 6.60 -5.43 -10.35
C PHE A 305 6.65 -4.66 -9.03
N ASN A 306 7.63 -3.77 -8.88
CA ASN A 306 7.72 -2.83 -7.76
C ASN A 306 7.18 -1.45 -8.14
N SER A 307 6.69 -0.71 -7.15
CA SER A 307 6.00 0.57 -7.30
C SER A 307 6.11 1.44 -6.05
N PRO A 308 5.62 2.69 -6.09
CA PRO A 308 5.46 3.52 -4.90
C PRO A 308 4.53 2.96 -3.80
N SER A 309 3.88 1.82 -4.01
CA SER A 309 2.92 1.21 -3.09
C SER A 309 3.52 -0.04 -2.44
N ASP A 310 2.73 -0.81 -1.69
CA ASP A 310 3.17 -2.11 -1.18
C ASP A 310 2.94 -3.17 -2.26
N ASP A 311 4.00 -3.81 -2.74
CA ASP A 311 3.95 -4.94 -3.66
C ASP A 311 4.30 -6.22 -2.89
N LEU A 312 3.30 -7.10 -2.67
CA LEU A 312 3.36 -8.12 -1.61
C LEU A 312 3.63 -9.53 -2.14
N ILE A 313 2.90 -9.94 -3.18
CA ILE A 313 2.90 -11.31 -3.68
C ILE A 313 3.05 -11.28 -5.20
N LEU A 314 3.97 -12.09 -5.71
CA LEU A 314 4.15 -12.36 -7.12
C LEU A 314 4.15 -13.87 -7.35
N LEU A 315 3.15 -14.33 -8.10
CA LEU A 315 2.99 -15.74 -8.47
C LEU A 315 3.18 -15.89 -9.97
N TYR A 316 3.78 -17.01 -10.34
CA TYR A 316 3.91 -17.44 -11.72
C TYR A 316 3.28 -18.81 -11.86
N ASP A 317 2.36 -18.91 -12.82
CA ASP A 317 1.81 -20.16 -13.31
C ASP A 317 2.45 -20.46 -14.66
N ASP A 318 3.56 -21.19 -14.61
CA ASP A 318 4.32 -21.69 -15.74
C ASP A 318 3.50 -22.69 -16.58
N PHE A 319 2.44 -23.31 -16.04
CA PHE A 319 1.56 -24.22 -16.78
C PHE A 319 0.59 -23.47 -17.70
N TYR A 320 -0.02 -22.39 -17.20
CA TYR A 320 -0.92 -21.54 -17.99
C TYR A 320 -0.24 -20.31 -18.61
N HIS A 321 1.05 -20.11 -18.36
CA HIS A 321 1.83 -18.93 -18.77
C HIS A 321 1.20 -17.60 -18.33
N VAL A 322 0.64 -17.57 -17.11
CA VAL A 322 0.08 -16.37 -16.50
C VAL A 322 0.72 -16.12 -15.15
N GLY A 323 0.80 -14.86 -14.74
CA GLY A 323 1.23 -14.49 -13.41
C GLY A 323 0.18 -13.64 -12.69
N LEU A 324 0.33 -13.53 -11.38
CA LEU A 324 -0.51 -12.70 -10.52
C LEU A 324 0.38 -11.79 -9.66
N LEU A 325 0.17 -10.49 -9.76
CA LEU A 325 0.78 -9.49 -8.89
C LEU A 325 -0.26 -8.95 -7.91
N VAL A 326 0.00 -9.04 -6.61
CA VAL A 326 -0.86 -8.52 -5.54
C VAL A 326 -0.19 -7.32 -4.87
N THR A 327 -0.90 -6.20 -4.84
CA THR A 327 -0.32 -4.90 -4.47
C THR A 327 -1.38 -3.95 -3.90
N THR A 328 -0.98 -2.99 -3.06
CA THR A 328 -1.85 -1.88 -2.63
C THR A 328 -1.89 -0.74 -3.65
N ARG A 329 -1.18 -0.88 -4.78
CA ARG A 329 -1.15 0.10 -5.88
C ARG A 329 -2.55 0.41 -6.40
N PHE A 330 -2.93 1.68 -6.24
CA PHE A 330 -4.25 2.22 -6.61
C PHE A 330 -5.42 1.49 -5.95
N ALA A 331 -5.17 0.78 -4.86
CA ALA A 331 -6.21 0.16 -4.06
C ALA A 331 -6.75 1.20 -3.08
N ARG A 332 -8.03 1.05 -2.72
CA ARG A 332 -8.56 1.75 -1.55
C ARG A 332 -7.79 1.30 -0.31
N LYS A 333 -7.57 2.19 0.66
CA LYS A 333 -6.97 1.84 1.96
C LYS A 333 -7.63 0.60 2.55
N GLY A 334 -6.82 -0.40 2.89
CA GLY A 334 -7.27 -1.70 3.43
C GLY A 334 -7.67 -2.75 2.39
N PHE A 335 -7.47 -2.48 1.09
CA PHE A 335 -7.74 -3.41 0.00
C PHE A 335 -6.46 -3.69 -0.79
N TYR A 336 -6.48 -4.77 -1.55
CA TYR A 336 -5.38 -5.18 -2.43
C TYR A 336 -5.91 -5.31 -3.85
N ASN A 337 -5.23 -4.69 -4.80
CA ASN A 337 -5.46 -4.92 -6.21
C ASN A 337 -4.60 -6.09 -6.68
N CYS A 338 -5.18 -6.90 -7.56
CA CYS A 338 -4.57 -8.09 -8.11
C CYS A 338 -4.57 -7.97 -9.64
N TYR A 339 -3.38 -8.06 -10.24
CA TYR A 339 -3.18 -7.94 -11.68
C TYR A 339 -2.76 -9.30 -12.25
N ARG A 340 -3.62 -9.90 -13.05
CA ARG A 340 -3.28 -11.12 -13.80
C ARG A 340 -2.67 -10.72 -15.13
N PHE A 341 -1.52 -11.28 -15.45
CA PHE A 341 -0.74 -10.90 -16.63
C PHE A 341 -0.25 -12.11 -17.41
N VAL A 342 0.05 -11.92 -18.70
CA VAL A 342 0.73 -12.94 -19.51
C VAL A 342 2.21 -12.94 -19.18
N MET A 343 2.75 -14.11 -18.88
CA MET A 343 4.19 -14.27 -18.71
C MET A 343 4.88 -14.10 -20.06
N SER A 344 5.81 -13.16 -20.15
CA SER A 344 6.75 -13.11 -21.25
C SER A 344 7.99 -13.91 -20.88
N GLU A 345 8.41 -14.85 -21.73
CA GLU A 345 9.64 -15.64 -21.52
C GLU A 345 10.89 -14.77 -21.34
N THR A 346 10.85 -13.52 -21.83
CA THR A 346 11.99 -12.58 -21.78
C THR A 346 11.70 -11.27 -21.06
N ALA A 347 10.44 -10.98 -20.70
CA ALA A 347 9.96 -9.71 -20.14
C ALA A 347 10.78 -8.50 -20.65
N PRO A 348 10.77 -8.26 -21.97
CA PRO A 348 11.72 -7.33 -22.58
C PRO A 348 11.51 -5.92 -22.03
N PRO A 349 12.58 -5.11 -21.95
CA PRO A 349 12.45 -3.69 -21.70
C PRO A 349 11.44 -3.07 -22.68
N LEU A 350 10.71 -2.06 -22.22
CA LEU A 350 9.78 -1.35 -23.10
C LEU A 350 10.52 -0.82 -24.35
N PRO A 351 10.03 -1.11 -25.56
CA PRO A 351 10.70 -0.73 -26.80
C PRO A 351 10.46 0.74 -27.16
N THR A 352 10.65 1.65 -26.21
CA THR A 352 10.47 3.09 -26.36
C THR A 352 11.47 3.83 -25.48
N ASN A 353 11.83 5.05 -25.87
CA ASN A 353 12.58 6.00 -25.03
C ASN A 353 11.68 7.14 -24.52
N ASP A 354 10.39 7.13 -24.83
CA ASP A 354 9.43 8.10 -24.29
C ASP A 354 9.21 7.82 -22.80
N TYR A 355 9.77 8.70 -21.97
CA TYR A 355 9.70 8.61 -20.51
C TYR A 355 8.26 8.70 -19.99
N GLU A 356 7.40 9.53 -20.58
CA GLU A 356 5.99 9.64 -20.18
C GLU A 356 5.22 8.35 -20.48
N LEU A 357 5.55 7.70 -21.59
CA LEU A 357 5.00 6.39 -21.91
C LEU A 357 5.53 5.31 -20.96
N LYS A 358 6.84 5.30 -20.66
CA LYS A 358 7.42 4.38 -19.66
C LYS A 358 6.77 4.54 -18.29
N LYS A 359 6.52 5.77 -17.83
CA LYS A 359 5.78 6.02 -16.59
C LYS A 359 4.42 5.36 -16.58
N LYS A 360 3.68 5.40 -17.68
CA LYS A 360 2.37 4.74 -17.79
C LYS A 360 2.49 3.24 -17.67
N TYR A 361 3.46 2.59 -18.32
CA TYR A 361 3.65 1.15 -18.21
C TYR A 361 4.22 0.72 -16.86
N ALA A 362 5.12 1.51 -16.27
CA ALA A 362 5.64 1.31 -14.92
C ALA A 362 4.54 1.37 -13.86
N ALA A 363 3.68 2.39 -13.95
CA ALA A 363 2.46 2.50 -13.16
C ALA A 363 1.41 1.46 -13.57
N LEU A 364 1.61 0.82 -14.71
CA LEU A 364 0.69 -0.07 -15.39
C LEU A 364 -0.72 0.56 -15.57
N ARG A 365 -0.79 1.75 -16.15
CA ARG A 365 -2.04 2.43 -16.47
C ARG A 365 -2.24 2.55 -17.99
N PRO A 366 -3.50 2.55 -18.47
CA PRO A 366 -4.74 2.31 -17.73
C PRO A 366 -5.13 0.82 -17.80
N TRP A 367 -5.33 0.17 -16.66
CA TRP A 367 -6.16 -1.05 -16.61
C TRP A 367 -7.47 -0.75 -15.91
N ARG A 368 -8.51 -1.51 -16.28
CA ARG A 368 -9.80 -1.49 -15.59
C ARG A 368 -9.79 -2.59 -14.53
N LEU A 369 -9.90 -2.19 -13.26
CA LEU A 369 -10.20 -3.10 -12.16
C LEU A 369 -11.65 -3.57 -12.29
N ARG A 370 -11.90 -4.88 -12.23
CA ARG A 370 -13.24 -5.42 -12.02
C ARG A 370 -13.40 -5.71 -10.52
N GLU A 371 -14.37 -5.10 -9.86
CA GLU A 371 -14.73 -5.55 -8.51
C GLU A 371 -15.30 -6.98 -8.60
N GLN A 372 -14.60 -7.97 -8.06
CA GLN A 372 -15.23 -9.24 -7.73
C GLN A 372 -16.11 -8.97 -6.51
N ARG A 373 -17.42 -8.87 -6.73
CA ARG A 373 -18.37 -9.03 -5.63
C ARG A 373 -18.14 -10.44 -5.10
N ALA A 374 -17.64 -10.56 -3.87
CA ALA A 374 -17.73 -11.80 -3.12
C ALA A 374 -19.18 -12.25 -3.21
N GLN A 375 -19.45 -13.27 -4.03
CA GLN A 375 -20.69 -13.99 -3.91
C GLN A 375 -20.61 -14.60 -2.53
N SER A 376 -21.42 -14.09 -1.60
CA SER A 376 -21.78 -14.84 -0.42
C SER A 376 -22.27 -16.20 -0.93
N ILE A 377 -21.42 -17.22 -0.84
CA ILE A 377 -21.85 -18.59 -0.99
C ILE A 377 -22.64 -18.88 0.29
N ALA A 378 -23.88 -18.42 0.28
CA ALA A 378 -24.95 -19.02 1.05
C ALA A 378 -25.46 -20.17 0.18
N GLU A 379 -24.96 -21.37 0.48
CA GLU A 379 -25.69 -22.63 0.72
C GLU A 379 -24.73 -23.81 0.80
#